data_AF-A0A7V3MJU3-F1
#
_entry.id   AF-A0A7V3MJU3-F1
#
_cell.length_a   1.000
_cell.length_b   1.000
_cell.length_c   1.000
_cell.angle_alpha   90.00
_cell.angle_beta   90.00
_cell.angle_gamma   90.00
#
_symmetry.space_group_name_H-M   'P 1'
#
loop_
_entity.id
_entity.type
_entity.pdbx_description
1 polymer ?
#
loop_
_entity_poly.entity_id
_entity_poly.type
_entity_poly.pdbx_seq_one_letter_code
_entity_poly.pdbx_strand_id
1 'polypeptide(L)'
;MSNMIAGPGIAGKTCPYCQTSIKPNVRVHVCDGCGIPHHLECWQHNGGCTTFGCSGAGTAGVQVNTGPPVFPPAYGQQPQQYFQPSYQPGYRAPDYPAALIQNIRDYLVESILVTLFCCPLLGIIAIVYSVQARTKKSVGDYTGALAAANIAKTLVWVSLGLVLGLSVLGLLIVLASGGY
;
A
#
# COMPACT_ATOMS: atom_id res chain seq x y z
N MET A 1 -11.90 17.85 28.30
CA MET A 1 -13.10 17.01 28.07
C MET A 1 -13.04 16.56 26.60
N SER A 2 -12.21 15.59 26.21
CA SER A 2 -12.10 14.16 26.57
C SER A 2 -13.16 13.25 25.91
N ASN A 3 -12.94 12.95 24.63
CA ASN A 3 -13.56 11.85 23.86
C ASN A 3 -15.07 11.95 23.63
N MET A 4 -15.48 12.15 22.37
CA MET A 4 -16.90 12.24 21.98
C MET A 4 -17.17 11.67 20.60
N ILE A 5 -18.45 11.53 20.25
CA ILE A 5 -18.89 11.09 18.91
C ILE A 5 -18.96 12.30 17.96
N ALA A 6 -18.43 12.16 16.75
CA ALA A 6 -18.41 13.21 15.75
C ALA A 6 -19.84 13.58 15.28
N GLY A 7 -20.34 14.71 15.79
CA GLY A 7 -21.55 15.36 15.32
C GLY A 7 -21.33 16.21 14.06
N PRO A 8 -22.36 16.93 13.58
CA PRO A 8 -22.30 17.72 12.33
C PRO A 8 -21.20 18.78 12.30
N GLY A 9 -20.85 19.37 13.45
CA GLY A 9 -19.79 20.38 13.54
C GLY A 9 -18.34 19.83 13.49
N ILE A 10 -18.17 18.51 13.44
CA ILE A 10 -16.86 17.84 13.39
C ILE A 10 -16.74 16.88 12.22
N ALA A 11 -17.85 16.23 11.83
CA ALA A 11 -17.91 15.46 10.61
C ALA A 11 -17.44 16.32 9.42
N GLY A 12 -16.56 15.78 8.59
CA GLY A 12 -15.95 16.47 7.45
C GLY A 12 -14.65 17.22 7.76
N LYS A 13 -14.36 17.55 9.03
CA LYS A 13 -13.06 18.15 9.40
C LYS A 13 -11.92 17.14 9.21
N THR A 14 -10.75 17.62 8.83
CA THR A 14 -9.57 16.78 8.58
C THR A 14 -8.80 16.52 9.87
N CYS A 15 -8.49 15.25 10.14
CA CYS A 15 -7.60 14.87 11.23
C CYS A 15 -6.13 15.17 10.81
N PRO A 16 -5.35 15.97 11.57
CA PRO A 16 -3.99 16.32 11.17
C PRO A 16 -2.98 15.16 11.24
N TYR A 17 -3.28 14.06 11.94
CA TYR A 17 -2.40 12.88 12.02
C TYR A 17 -2.50 12.01 10.75
N CYS A 18 -3.70 11.52 10.44
CA CYS A 18 -3.91 10.63 9.29
C CYS A 18 -4.32 11.35 7.99
N GLN A 19 -4.56 12.66 8.06
CA GLN A 19 -4.92 13.52 6.92
C GLN A 19 -6.22 13.12 6.20
N THR A 20 -7.09 12.37 6.88
CA THR A 20 -8.41 12.00 6.34
C THR A 20 -9.53 12.77 7.03
N SER A 21 -10.64 12.94 6.30
CA SER A 21 -11.86 13.54 6.84
C SER A 21 -12.49 12.64 7.89
N ILE A 22 -12.90 13.25 9.00
CA ILE A 22 -13.61 12.58 10.08
C ILE A 22 -15.04 12.27 9.64
N LYS A 23 -15.44 11.01 9.70
CA LYS A 23 -16.81 10.60 9.36
C LYS A 23 -17.80 11.06 10.44
N PRO A 24 -19.09 11.22 10.12
CA PRO A 24 -20.11 11.35 11.16
C PRO A 24 -20.16 10.07 11.99
N ASN A 25 -20.53 10.21 13.27
CA ASN A 25 -20.78 9.09 14.17
C ASN A 25 -19.56 8.20 14.52
N VAL A 26 -18.33 8.68 14.33
CA VAL A 26 -17.10 8.03 14.83
C VAL A 26 -16.54 8.74 16.05
N ARG A 27 -15.80 8.01 16.90
CA ARG A 27 -15.15 8.56 18.09
C ARG A 27 -13.99 9.48 17.73
N VAL A 28 -13.97 10.64 18.36
CA VAL A 28 -12.97 11.69 18.16
C VAL A 28 -12.47 12.24 19.49
N HIS A 29 -11.21 12.67 19.49
CA HIS A 29 -10.64 13.49 20.54
C HIS A 29 -10.45 14.91 20.01
N VAL A 30 -11.06 15.89 20.66
CA VAL A 30 -10.81 17.30 20.37
C VAL A 30 -9.72 17.77 21.32
N CYS A 31 -8.59 18.24 20.76
CA CYS A 31 -7.45 18.66 21.57
C CYS A 31 -7.82 19.85 22.45
N ASP A 32 -7.67 19.73 23.78
CA ASP A 32 -7.97 20.83 24.71
C ASP A 32 -7.06 22.07 24.46
N GLY A 33 -5.86 21.87 23.91
CA GLY A 33 -4.91 22.98 23.62
C GLY A 33 -5.20 23.82 22.36
N CYS A 34 -5.78 23.23 21.30
CA CYS A 34 -6.00 23.93 20.02
C CYS A 34 -7.41 23.76 19.43
N GLY A 35 -8.26 22.93 20.04
CA GLY A 35 -9.61 22.66 19.56
C GLY A 35 -9.69 21.81 18.28
N ILE A 36 -8.57 21.29 17.77
CA ILE A 36 -8.56 20.52 16.52
C ILE A 36 -8.99 19.06 16.79
N PRO A 37 -9.97 18.54 16.03
CA PRO A 37 -10.44 17.16 16.19
C PRO A 37 -9.50 16.15 15.54
N HIS A 38 -9.31 15.03 16.23
CA HIS A 38 -8.55 13.87 15.78
C HIS A 38 -9.42 12.63 15.89
N HIS A 39 -9.23 11.62 15.04
CA HIS A 39 -9.80 10.29 15.34
C HIS A 39 -9.26 9.83 16.69
N LEU A 40 -10.11 9.21 17.53
CA LEU A 40 -9.68 8.77 18.86
C LEU A 40 -8.46 7.83 18.77
N GLU A 41 -8.46 6.92 17.80
CA GLU A 41 -7.36 6.00 17.55
C GLU A 41 -6.07 6.72 17.13
N CYS A 42 -6.18 7.73 16.26
CA CYS A 42 -5.03 8.53 15.82
C CYS A 42 -4.44 9.35 16.96
N TRP A 43 -5.29 9.93 17.82
CA TRP A 43 -4.85 10.65 19.01
C TRP A 43 -4.09 9.73 19.97
N GLN A 44 -4.64 8.54 20.25
CA GLN A 44 -4.03 7.56 21.13
C GLN A 44 -2.72 7.00 20.56
N HIS A 45 -2.68 6.71 19.26
CA HIS A 45 -1.48 6.21 18.58
C HIS A 45 -0.34 7.23 18.61
N ASN A 46 -0.66 8.50 18.39
CA ASN A 46 0.32 9.56 18.42
C ASN A 46 0.70 10.01 19.86
N GLY A 47 -0.08 9.61 20.86
CA GLY A 47 0.10 10.05 22.24
C GLY A 47 -0.24 11.54 22.46
N GLY A 48 -0.97 12.18 21.55
CA GLY A 48 -1.34 13.59 21.64
C GLY A 48 -1.61 14.25 20.29
N CYS A 49 -1.66 15.58 20.29
CA CYS A 49 -1.93 16.40 19.11
C CYS A 49 -0.75 16.41 18.13
N THR A 50 -1.01 16.41 16.82
CA THR A 50 0.01 16.62 15.79
C THR A 50 0.03 18.02 15.20
N THR A 51 -0.86 18.90 15.64
CA THR A 51 -0.87 20.28 15.17
C THR A 51 0.42 20.97 15.57
N PHE A 52 1.12 21.53 14.58
CA PHE A 52 2.36 22.24 14.77
C PHE A 52 2.21 23.36 15.82
N GLY A 53 3.09 23.35 16.83
CA GLY A 53 3.08 24.35 17.89
C GLY A 53 1.96 24.22 18.93
N CYS A 54 1.19 23.12 18.92
CA CYS A 54 0.15 22.91 19.93
C CYS A 54 0.75 22.46 21.27
N SER A 55 0.29 23.08 22.36
CA SER A 55 0.62 22.67 23.74
C SER A 55 0.10 21.27 24.11
N GLY A 56 -0.86 20.75 23.36
CA GLY A 56 -1.33 19.37 23.46
C GLY A 56 -0.53 18.36 22.63
N ALA A 57 0.57 18.78 22.00
CA ALA A 57 1.48 17.87 21.33
C ALA A 57 2.16 16.96 22.36
N GLY A 58 2.00 15.64 22.14
CA GLY A 58 2.63 14.54 22.87
C GLY A 58 3.23 14.83 24.25
N THR A 59 2.40 15.03 25.27
CA THR A 59 2.80 15.00 26.69
C THR A 59 1.79 14.25 27.57
N ALA A 60 0.86 13.50 26.97
CA ALA A 60 -0.08 12.68 27.71
C ALA A 60 0.64 11.47 28.29
N GLY A 61 0.83 11.50 29.61
CA GLY A 61 1.51 10.49 30.39
C GLY A 61 1.18 9.07 29.95
N VAL A 62 2.26 8.32 29.75
CA VAL A 62 2.31 6.88 29.68
C VAL A 62 1.47 6.31 30.83
N GLN A 63 0.20 6.01 30.58
CA GLN A 63 -0.53 5.01 31.35
C GLN A 63 -0.11 3.68 30.74
N VAL A 64 1.02 3.14 31.23
CA VAL A 64 1.39 1.75 30.98
C VAL A 64 0.22 0.93 31.49
N ASN A 65 -0.61 0.41 30.60
CA ASN A 65 -1.52 -0.66 30.96
C ASN A 65 -0.62 -1.86 31.33
N THR A 66 -0.44 -2.14 32.62
CA THR A 66 0.33 -3.29 33.14
C THR A 66 -0.41 -4.62 32.98
N GLY A 67 -1.27 -4.74 31.96
CA GLY A 67 -1.86 -6.02 31.59
C GLY A 67 -0.79 -6.88 30.90
N PRO A 68 -0.71 -8.20 31.18
CA PRO A 68 0.14 -9.08 30.39
C PRO A 68 -0.25 -8.96 28.90
N PRO A 69 0.72 -8.95 27.97
CA PRO A 69 0.43 -8.83 26.55
C PRO A 69 -0.45 -10.00 26.12
N VAL A 70 -1.73 -9.74 25.88
CA VAL A 70 -2.60 -10.68 25.19
C VAL A 70 -2.20 -10.60 23.72
N PHE A 71 -1.31 -11.48 23.30
CA PHE A 71 -1.00 -11.67 21.89
C PHE A 71 -2.25 -12.25 21.22
N PRO A 72 -2.86 -11.56 20.22
CA PRO A 72 -3.85 -12.23 19.39
C PRO A 72 -3.18 -13.39 18.65
N PRO A 73 -3.90 -14.49 18.36
CA PRO A 73 -3.35 -15.64 17.64
C PRO A 73 -2.64 -15.19 16.36
N ALA A 74 -1.48 -15.80 16.08
CA ALA A 74 -0.73 -15.58 14.86
C ALA A 74 -1.48 -16.18 13.66
N TYR A 75 -2.49 -15.48 13.16
CA TYR A 75 -3.04 -15.73 11.84
C TYR A 75 -1.99 -15.28 10.82
N GLY A 76 -1.70 -16.13 9.84
CA GLY A 76 -0.65 -15.93 8.83
C GLY A 76 -0.64 -14.51 8.25
N GLN A 77 0.58 -13.99 8.05
CA GLN A 77 0.82 -12.66 7.53
C GLN A 77 0.15 -12.49 6.16
N GLN A 78 -1.00 -11.82 6.15
CA GLN A 78 -1.59 -11.30 4.93
C GLN A 78 -0.75 -10.10 4.46
N PRO A 79 -0.29 -10.05 3.20
CA PRO A 79 0.52 -8.96 2.71
C PRO A 79 -0.26 -7.64 2.77
N GLN A 80 0.40 -6.66 3.38
CA GLN A 80 -0.05 -5.32 3.77
C GLN A 80 -1.12 -4.70 2.86
N GLN A 81 -2.31 -4.46 3.42
CA GLN A 81 -3.36 -3.66 2.81
C GLN A 81 -2.96 -2.17 2.84
N TYR A 82 -2.52 -1.65 1.70
CA TYR A 82 -2.57 -0.21 1.46
C TYR A 82 -4.04 0.21 1.29
N PHE A 83 -4.44 1.28 1.98
CA PHE A 83 -5.80 1.84 1.95
C PHE A 83 -6.22 2.13 0.49
N GLN A 84 -7.12 1.33 -0.07
CA GLN A 84 -7.69 1.58 -1.39
C GLN A 84 -8.88 2.55 -1.28
N PRO A 85 -8.90 3.64 -2.05
CA PRO A 85 -10.09 4.46 -2.23
C PRO A 85 -11.19 3.61 -2.87
N SER A 86 -12.38 3.60 -2.27
CA SER A 86 -13.54 2.90 -2.81
C SER A 86 -14.08 3.62 -4.05
N TYR A 87 -13.60 3.24 -5.23
CA TYR A 87 -14.28 3.52 -6.50
C TYR A 87 -14.70 2.18 -7.10
N GLN A 88 -15.99 1.84 -6.97
CA GLN A 88 -16.59 0.67 -7.61
C GLN A 88 -17.27 1.12 -8.92
N PRO A 89 -16.75 0.76 -10.10
CA PRO A 89 -17.52 0.80 -11.33
C PRO A 89 -18.36 -0.48 -11.44
N GLY A 90 -19.64 -0.34 -11.78
CA GLY A 90 -20.61 -1.43 -11.89
C GLY A 90 -20.45 -2.32 -13.12
N TYR A 91 -19.30 -2.97 -13.29
CA TYR A 91 -19.09 -3.98 -14.33
C TYR A 91 -19.37 -5.38 -13.78
N ARG A 92 -20.33 -6.10 -14.38
CA ARG A 92 -20.57 -7.52 -14.11
C ARG A 92 -19.39 -8.32 -14.68
N ALA A 93 -18.64 -8.98 -13.80
CA ALA A 93 -17.48 -9.76 -14.19
C ALA A 93 -17.94 -11.11 -14.80
N PRO A 94 -17.32 -11.57 -15.91
CA PRO A 94 -17.48 -12.93 -16.44
C PRO A 94 -17.26 -14.03 -15.40
N ASP A 95 -17.88 -15.20 -15.59
CA ASP A 95 -17.81 -16.34 -14.67
C ASP A 95 -16.46 -17.07 -14.79
N TYR A 96 -15.42 -16.61 -14.09
CA TYR A 96 -14.14 -17.33 -14.00
C TYR A 96 -14.22 -18.39 -12.90
N PRO A 97 -13.67 -19.60 -13.12
CA PRO A 97 -13.59 -20.60 -12.05
C PRO A 97 -12.73 -20.07 -10.89
N ALA A 98 -13.20 -20.26 -9.65
CA ALA A 98 -12.55 -19.77 -8.42
C ALA A 98 -11.07 -20.15 -8.28
N ALA A 99 -10.65 -21.27 -8.88
CA ALA A 99 -9.25 -21.72 -8.91
C ALA A 99 -8.35 -20.81 -9.78
N LEU A 100 -8.87 -20.24 -10.87
CA LEU A 100 -8.13 -19.30 -11.71
C LEU A 100 -7.91 -17.97 -11.00
N ILE A 101 -8.92 -17.53 -10.23
CA ILE A 101 -8.92 -16.29 -9.44
C ILE A 101 -7.78 -16.28 -8.41
N GLN A 102 -7.57 -17.40 -7.71
CA GLN A 102 -6.46 -17.54 -6.76
C GLN A 102 -5.09 -17.69 -7.45
N ASN A 103 -5.04 -18.24 -8.66
CA ASN A 103 -3.78 -18.50 -9.38
C ASN A 103 -3.29 -17.32 -10.24
N ILE A 104 -3.93 -16.15 -10.17
CA ILE A 104 -3.37 -14.98 -10.84
C ILE A 104 -2.12 -14.55 -10.06
N ARG A 105 -0.93 -14.83 -10.58
CA ARG A 105 0.34 -14.31 -10.06
C ARG A 105 0.46 -12.83 -10.40
N ASP A 106 1.05 -12.04 -9.51
CA ASP A 106 1.16 -10.58 -9.67
C ASP A 106 2.59 -10.10 -9.94
N TYR A 107 3.54 -11.00 -10.23
CA TYR A 107 4.92 -10.73 -10.68
C TYR A 107 5.68 -9.64 -9.88
N LEU A 108 5.25 -9.37 -8.64
CA LEU A 108 5.70 -8.22 -7.85
C LEU A 108 7.13 -8.44 -7.35
N VAL A 109 7.42 -9.66 -6.89
CA VAL A 109 8.77 -10.03 -6.45
C VAL A 109 9.73 -10.00 -7.63
N GLU A 110 9.32 -10.54 -8.78
CA GLU A 110 10.11 -10.49 -10.01
C GLU A 110 10.37 -9.03 -10.45
N SER A 111 9.38 -8.15 -10.32
CA SER A 111 9.52 -6.72 -10.66
C SER A 111 10.50 -5.99 -9.74
N ILE A 112 10.50 -6.28 -8.45
CA ILE A 112 11.45 -5.69 -7.47
C ILE A 112 12.88 -6.14 -7.80
N LEU A 113 13.07 -7.43 -8.10
CA LEU A 113 14.39 -7.95 -8.46
C LEU A 113 14.93 -7.32 -9.75
N VAL A 114 14.10 -7.17 -10.78
CA VAL A 114 14.46 -6.46 -12.02
C VAL A 114 14.80 -4.99 -11.77
N THR A 115 14.06 -4.32 -10.88
CA THR A 115 14.29 -2.91 -10.53
C THR A 115 15.66 -2.71 -9.87
N LEU A 116 16.08 -3.63 -9.01
CA LEU A 116 17.34 -3.52 -8.26
C LEU A 116 18.58 -3.91 -9.09
N PHE A 117 18.48 -4.90 -9.98
CA PHE A 117 19.64 -5.48 -10.66
C PHE A 117 19.89 -4.97 -12.08
N CYS A 118 18.91 -4.32 -12.73
CA CYS A 118 18.97 -4.08 -14.18
C CYS A 118 18.66 -2.63 -14.58
N CYS A 119 17.47 -2.12 -14.29
CA CYS A 119 16.99 -0.85 -14.84
C CYS A 119 15.89 -0.27 -13.94
N PRO A 120 16.15 0.79 -13.15
CA PRO A 120 15.15 1.34 -12.24
C PRO A 120 13.91 1.86 -12.99
N LEU A 121 14.07 2.41 -14.20
CA LEU A 121 12.96 2.99 -14.97
C LEU A 121 11.96 1.95 -15.51
N LEU A 122 12.45 0.84 -16.07
CA LEU A 122 11.58 -0.27 -16.55
C LEU A 122 10.97 -1.04 -15.37
N GLY A 123 11.71 -1.15 -14.27
CA GLY A 123 11.24 -1.79 -13.04
C GLY A 123 10.05 -1.10 -12.39
N ILE A 124 10.06 0.25 -12.31
CA ILE A 124 8.95 1.03 -11.75
C ILE A 124 7.65 0.78 -12.53
N ILE A 125 7.71 0.70 -13.86
CA ILE A 125 6.53 0.44 -14.69
C ILE A 125 5.95 -0.96 -14.38
N ALA A 126 6.81 -1.97 -14.23
CA ALA A 126 6.39 -3.32 -13.85
C ALA A 126 5.78 -3.37 -12.43
N ILE A 127 6.31 -2.58 -11.49
CA ILE A 127 5.74 -2.42 -10.14
C ILE A 127 4.33 -1.79 -10.19
N VAL A 128 4.11 -0.78 -11.04
CA VAL A 128 2.79 -0.16 -11.19
C VAL A 128 1.76 -1.16 -11.73
N TYR A 129 2.11 -1.95 -12.75
CA TYR A 129 1.20 -2.96 -13.30
C TYR A 129 0.93 -4.12 -12.34
N SER A 130 1.91 -4.53 -11.53
CA SER A 130 1.73 -5.55 -10.49
C SER A 130 0.83 -5.07 -9.35
N VAL A 131 0.98 -3.81 -8.90
CA VAL A 131 0.05 -3.20 -7.93
C VAL A 131 -1.35 -3.08 -8.53
N GLN A 132 -1.49 -2.67 -9.79
CA GLN A 132 -2.79 -2.63 -10.46
C GLN A 132 -3.45 -4.00 -10.57
N ALA A 133 -2.70 -5.07 -10.85
CA ALA A 133 -3.24 -6.42 -10.90
C ALA A 133 -3.76 -6.88 -9.54
N ARG A 134 -3.05 -6.54 -8.45
CA ARG A 134 -3.48 -6.80 -7.06
C ARG A 134 -4.75 -6.02 -6.72
N THR A 135 -4.80 -4.75 -7.09
CA THR A 135 -5.98 -3.88 -6.87
C THR A 135 -7.20 -4.37 -7.64
N LYS A 136 -7.05 -4.76 -8.90
CA LYS A 136 -8.16 -5.27 -9.71
C LYS A 136 -8.73 -6.60 -9.17
N LYS A 137 -7.88 -7.47 -8.60
CA LYS A 137 -8.35 -8.68 -7.89
C LYS A 137 -9.09 -8.37 -6.60
N SER A 138 -8.59 -7.42 -5.80
CA SER A 138 -9.23 -7.10 -4.51
C SER A 138 -10.61 -6.48 -4.66
N VAL A 139 -10.89 -5.84 -5.81
CA VAL A 139 -12.22 -5.29 -6.13
C VAL A 139 -13.12 -6.26 -6.92
N GLY A 140 -12.65 -7.48 -7.22
CA GLY A 140 -13.41 -8.50 -7.95
C GLY A 140 -13.39 -8.37 -9.48
N ASP A 141 -12.58 -7.47 -10.04
CA ASP A 141 -12.37 -7.34 -11.49
C ASP A 141 -11.20 -8.25 -11.95
N TYR A 142 -11.53 -9.53 -12.14
CA TYR A 142 -10.52 -10.52 -12.53
C TYR A 142 -10.11 -10.39 -14.01
N THR A 143 -10.98 -9.88 -14.88
CA THR A 143 -10.67 -9.57 -16.29
C THR A 143 -9.53 -8.58 -16.39
N GLY A 144 -9.66 -7.44 -15.73
CA GLY A 144 -8.64 -6.39 -15.74
C GLY A 144 -7.39 -6.81 -14.97
N ALA A 145 -7.54 -7.64 -13.93
CA ALA A 145 -6.40 -8.19 -13.19
C ALA A 145 -5.52 -9.10 -14.05
N LEU A 146 -6.12 -9.96 -14.88
CA LEU A 146 -5.40 -10.87 -15.75
C LEU A 146 -4.64 -10.11 -16.85
N ALA A 147 -5.30 -9.12 -17.46
CA ALA A 147 -4.68 -8.25 -18.45
C ALA A 147 -3.46 -7.50 -17.88
N ALA A 148 -3.60 -6.93 -16.68
CA ALA A 148 -2.49 -6.25 -15.99
C ALA A 148 -1.35 -7.22 -15.61
N ALA A 149 -1.66 -8.43 -15.18
CA ALA A 149 -0.67 -9.46 -14.85
C ALA A 149 0.13 -9.93 -16.08
N ASN A 150 -0.54 -10.08 -17.24
CA ASN A 150 0.13 -10.44 -18.49
C ASN A 150 1.08 -9.33 -18.97
N ILE A 151 0.69 -8.06 -18.81
CA ILE A 151 1.58 -6.92 -19.12
C ILE A 151 2.80 -6.94 -18.19
N ALA A 152 2.60 -7.11 -16.88
CA ALA A 152 3.70 -7.21 -15.92
C ALA A 152 4.66 -8.36 -16.28
N LYS A 153 4.14 -9.53 -16.64
CA LYS A 153 4.92 -10.67 -17.11
C LYS A 153 5.77 -10.31 -18.33
N THR A 154 5.16 -9.71 -19.36
CA THR A 154 5.87 -9.32 -20.58
C THR A 154 7.01 -8.36 -20.26
N LEU A 155 6.79 -7.36 -19.40
CA LEU A 155 7.83 -6.40 -19.01
C LEU A 155 9.01 -7.07 -18.27
N VAL A 156 8.73 -8.04 -17.39
CA VAL A 156 9.76 -8.84 -16.71
C VAL A 156 10.59 -9.67 -17.71
N TRP A 157 9.93 -10.31 -18.69
CA TRP A 157 10.64 -11.13 -19.67
C TRP A 157 11.43 -10.30 -20.68
N VAL A 158 10.89 -9.16 -21.12
CA VAL A 158 11.57 -8.23 -22.03
C VAL A 158 12.81 -7.62 -21.37
N SER A 159 12.70 -7.19 -20.10
CA SER A 159 13.84 -6.66 -19.36
C SER A 159 14.95 -7.71 -19.17
N LEU A 160 14.58 -8.94 -18.81
CA LEU A 160 15.53 -10.04 -18.69
C LEU A 160 16.23 -10.34 -20.03
N GLY A 161 15.47 -10.38 -21.13
CA GLY A 161 16.00 -10.61 -22.48
C GLY A 161 16.94 -9.52 -22.96
N LEU A 162 16.64 -8.25 -22.67
CA LEU A 162 17.50 -7.12 -23.04
C LEU A 162 18.86 -7.20 -22.34
N VAL A 163 18.90 -7.53 -21.04
CA VAL A 163 20.16 -7.63 -20.27
C VAL A 163 20.99 -8.82 -20.70
N LEU A 164 20.40 -10.01 -20.75
CA LEU A 164 21.10 -11.22 -21.19
C LEU A 164 21.61 -11.05 -22.62
N GLY A 165 20.81 -10.43 -23.49
CA GLY A 165 21.20 -10.11 -24.87
C GLY A 165 22.41 -9.17 -24.94
N LEU A 166 22.38 -8.03 -24.24
CA LEU A 166 23.48 -7.07 -24.25
C LEU A 166 24.74 -7.60 -23.55
N SER A 167 24.60 -8.36 -22.47
CA SER A 167 25.72 -8.96 -21.75
C SER A 167 26.43 -10.03 -22.59
N VAL A 168 25.67 -10.93 -23.23
CA VAL A 168 26.24 -11.94 -24.15
C VAL A 168 26.86 -11.27 -25.37
N LEU A 169 26.19 -10.29 -25.97
CA LEU A 169 26.74 -9.54 -27.11
C LEU A 169 28.06 -8.83 -26.74
N GLY A 170 28.11 -8.18 -25.58
CA GLY A 170 29.33 -7.53 -25.07
C GLY A 170 30.46 -8.53 -24.86
N LEU A 171 30.18 -9.70 -24.27
CA LEU A 171 31.16 -10.78 -24.10
C LEU A 171 31.70 -11.28 -25.44
N LEU A 172 30.83 -11.50 -26.43
CA LEU A 172 31.26 -11.94 -27.76
C LEU A 172 32.14 -10.91 -28.47
N ILE A 173 31.83 -9.62 -28.34
CA ILE A 173 32.65 -8.53 -28.88
C ILE A 173 34.03 -8.50 -28.20
N VAL A 174 34.10 -8.68 -26.88
CA VAL A 174 35.37 -8.74 -26.13
C VAL A 174 36.20 -9.96 -26.53
N LEU A 175 35.59 -11.13 -26.70
CA LEU A 175 36.29 -12.34 -27.16
C LEU A 175 36.78 -12.21 -28.61
N ALA A 176 36.02 -11.54 -29.48
CA ALA A 176 36.40 -11.29 -30.87
C ALA A 176 37.49 -10.22 -31.01
N SER A 177 37.60 -9.29 -30.05
CA SER A 177 38.61 -8.22 -30.05
C SER A 177 39.86 -8.54 -29.23
N GLY A 178 39.78 -9.46 -28.26
CA GLY A 178 40.89 -9.92 -27.43
C GLY A 178 41.73 -11.07 -28.03
N GLY A 179 41.55 -11.36 -29.31
CA GLY A 179 42.28 -12.39 -30.06
C GLY A 179 43.40 -11.84 -30.96
N TYR A 180 44.14 -10.82 -30.50
CA TYR A 180 45.35 -10.29 -31.15
C TYR A 180 46.51 -10.21 -30.16
#